data_AF-A0A945YDM4-F1
#
_entry.id   AF-A0A945YDM4-F1
#
_cell.length_a   1.000
_cell.length_b   1.000
_cell.length_c   1.000
_cell.angle_alpha   90.00
_cell.angle_beta   90.00
_cell.angle_gamma   90.00
#
_symmetry.space_group_name_H-M   'P 1'
#
loop_
_entity.id
_entity.type
_entity.pdbx_description
1 polymer ?
#
loop_
_entity_poly.entity_id
_entity_poly.type
_entity_poly.pdbx_seq_one_letter_code
_entity_poly.pdbx_strand_id
1 'polypeptide(L)' 'MAETSDHDLMLAVRAGELSRLGDLFERHHRPLFGFLARLIGNRDTAEDLVQIVFQRIL' A
#
# COMPACT_ATOMS: atom_id res chain seq x y z
N MET A 1 -4.38 21.34 -7.25
CA MET A 1 -5.36 20.24 -7.42
C MET A 1 -5.41 19.54 -6.07
N ALA A 2 -6.59 19.41 -5.45
CA ALA A 2 -6.68 18.76 -4.14
C ALA A 2 -6.26 17.30 -4.29
N GLU A 3 -5.35 16.85 -3.44
CA GLU A 3 -4.89 15.47 -3.44
C GLU A 3 -6.06 14.56 -3.05
N THR A 4 -6.39 13.58 -3.91
CA THR A 4 -7.49 12.62 -3.67
C THR A 4 -7.23 11.86 -2.38
N SER A 5 -8.26 11.74 -1.53
CA SER A 5 -8.12 11.06 -0.24
C SER A 5 -7.88 9.56 -0.43
N ASP A 6 -7.25 8.90 0.55
CA ASP A 6 -7.05 7.45 0.50
C ASP A 6 -8.37 6.68 0.44
N HIS A 7 -9.43 7.22 1.05
CA HIS A 7 -10.77 6.65 0.97
C HIS A 7 -11.30 6.65 -0.47
N ASP A 8 -11.16 7.78 -1.16
CA ASP A 8 -11.61 7.91 -2.55
C ASP A 8 -10.77 7.05 -3.49
N LEU A 9 -9.46 6.94 -3.26
CA LEU A 9 -8.59 6.02 -4.00
C LEU A 9 -9.03 4.57 -3.82
N MET A 10 -9.35 4.14 -2.59
CA MET A 10 -9.84 2.79 -2.32
C MET A 10 -11.20 2.51 -2.98
N LEU A 11 -12.10 3.50 -3.04
CA LEU A 11 -13.36 3.39 -3.77
C LEU A 11 -13.12 3.21 -5.28
N ALA A 12 -12.18 3.95 -5.85
CA ALA A 12 -11.82 3.83 -7.26
C ALA A 12 -11.17 2.48 -7.60
N VAL A 13 -10.27 1.97 -6.75
CA VAL A 13 -9.71 0.62 -6.87
C VAL A 13 -10.82 -0.42 -6.87
N ARG A 14 -11.77 -0.32 -5.93
CA ARG A 14 -12.94 -1.21 -5.87
C ARG A 14 -13.83 -1.12 -7.12
N ALA A 15 -13.90 0.04 -7.76
CA ALA A 15 -14.61 0.24 -9.02
C ALA A 15 -13.86 -0.30 -10.26
N GLY A 16 -12.65 -0.84 -10.08
CA GLY A 16 -11.83 -1.43 -11.14
C GLY A 16 -10.70 -0.53 -11.65
N GLU A 17 -10.54 0.69 -11.11
CA GLU A 17 -9.41 1.58 -11.45
C GLU A 17 -8.13 1.14 -10.72
N LEU A 18 -7.55 0.00 -11.13
CA LEU A 18 -6.38 -0.58 -10.46
C LEU A 18 -5.15 0.36 -10.45
N SER A 19 -5.05 1.31 -11.38
CA SER A 19 -3.99 2.32 -11.38
C SER A 19 -3.98 3.17 -10.10
N ARG A 20 -5.14 3.35 -9.45
CA ARG A 20 -5.28 4.09 -8.18
C ARG A 20 -4.66 3.37 -6.99
N LEU A 21 -4.42 2.06 -7.11
CA LEU A 21 -3.66 1.33 -6.11
C LEU A 21 -2.18 1.76 -6.10
N GLY A 22 -1.65 2.22 -7.24
CA GLY A 22 -0.32 2.80 -7.34
C GLY A 22 -0.17 4.05 -6.47
N ASP A 23 -1.17 4.93 -6.47
CA ASP A 23 -1.19 6.14 -5.64
C ASP A 23 -1.14 5.78 -4.14
N LEU A 24 -1.90 4.76 -3.72
CA LEU A 24 -1.87 4.23 -2.35
C LEU A 24 -0.52 3.57 -2.02
N PHE A 25 0.07 2.85 -2.97
CA PHE A 25 1.37 2.22 -2.81
C PHE A 25 2.46 3.26 -2.57
N GLU A 26 2.55 4.30 -3.39
CA GLU A 26 3.55 5.35 -3.25
C GLU A 26 3.47 6.05 -1.87
N ARG A 27 2.25 6.27 -1.37
CA ARG A 27 2.01 6.90 -0.06
C ARG A 27 2.37 6.00 1.12
N HIS A 28 1.98 4.73 1.06
CA HIS A 28 1.96 3.86 2.25
C HIS A 28 3.06 2.79 2.27
N HIS A 29 3.68 2.49 1.12
CA HIS A 29 4.73 1.46 1.02
C HIS A 29 5.84 1.67 2.05
N ARG A 30 6.42 2.89 2.09
CA ARG A 30 7.59 3.16 2.93
C ARG A 30 7.28 3.22 4.43
N PRO A 31 6.20 3.88 4.89
CA PRO A 31 5.77 3.80 6.29
C PRO A 31 5.43 2.37 6.73
N LEU A 32 4.73 1.60 5.89
CA LEU A 32 4.34 0.22 6.20
C LEU A 32 5.57 -0.70 6.26
N PHE A 33 6.48 -0.58 5.30
CA PHE A 33 7.76 -1.29 5.32
C PHE A 33 8.54 -0.98 6.60
N GLY A 34 8.68 0.30 6.96
CA GLY A 34 9.40 0.70 8.17
C GLY A 34 8.78 0.12 9.45
N PHE A 35 7.45 0.10 9.52
CA PHE A 35 6.71 -0.53 10.63
C PHE A 35 6.98 -2.04 10.70
N LEU A 36 6.81 -2.76 9.58
CA LEU A 36 7.00 -4.21 9.52
C LEU A 36 8.46 -4.63 9.76
N ALA A 37 9.42 -3.90 9.18
CA ALA A 37 10.85 -4.14 9.38
C ALA A 37 11.25 -3.98 10.85
N ARG A 38 10.67 -3.00 11.55
CA ARG A 38 10.90 -2.81 13.00
C ARG A 38 10.21 -3.88 13.85
N LEU A 39 9.01 -4.31 13.45
CA LEU A 39 8.24 -5.32 14.18
C LEU A 39 8.85 -6.72 14.07
N ILE A 40 9.32 -7.10 12.88
CA ILE A 40 9.78 -8.45 12.57
C ILE A 40 11.28 -8.59 12.78
N GLY A 41 12.05 -7.51 12.62
CA GLY A 41 13.52 -7.54 12.68
C GLY A 41 14.17 -8.23 11.47
N ASN A 42 13.39 -8.66 10.48
CA ASN A 42 13.85 -9.20 9.21
C ASN A 42 13.34 -8.31 8.06
N ARG A 43 14.26 -7.76 7.28
CA ARG A 43 13.95 -6.82 6.19
C ARG A 43 13.31 -7.52 5.00
N ASP A 44 13.81 -8.70 4.62
CA ASP A 44 13.32 -9.46 3.47
C ASP A 44 11.86 -9.91 3.74
N THR A 45 11.60 -10.44 4.94
CA THR A 45 10.24 -10.79 5.34
C THR A 45 9.30 -9.58 5.41
N ALA A 46 9.81 -8.41 5.82
CA ALA A 46 9.00 -7.19 5.83
C ALA A 46 8.65 -6.72 4.41
N GLU A 47 9.57 -6.84 3.46
CA GLU A 47 9.34 -6.51 2.05
C GLU A 47 8.29 -7.44 1.43
N ASP A 48 8.41 -8.75 1.66
CA ASP A 48 7.42 -9.75 1.22
C ASP A 48 6.03 -9.45 1.79
N LEU A 49 5.93 -9.07 3.07
CA LEU A 49 4.66 -8.76 3.71
C LEU A 49 4.02 -7.49 3.19
N VAL A 50 4.81 -6.44 2.90
CA VAL A 50 4.29 -5.25 2.23
C VAL A 50 3.69 -5.65 0.88
N GLN A 51 4.41 -6.45 0.11
CA GLN A 51 3.95 -6.91 -1.18
C GLN A 51 2.64 -7.72 -1.07
N ILE A 52 2.54 -8.65 -0.10
CA ILE A 52 1.32 -9.42 0.18
C ILE A 52 0.14 -8.52 0.54
N VAL A 53 0.35 -7.47 1.34
CA VAL A 53 -0.72 -6.53 1.71
C VAL A 53 -1.32 -5.87 0.47
N PHE A 54 -0.48 -5.33 -0.42
CA PHE A 54 -0.98 -4.69 -1.65
C PHE A 54 -1.56 -5.69 -2.65
N GLN A 55 -0.99 -6.89 -2.76
CA GLN A 55 -1.55 -7.98 -3.58
C GLN A 55 -2.94 -8.42 -3.11
N ARG A 56 -3.23 -8.34 -1.81
CA ARG A 56 -4.56 -8.68 -1.27
C ARG A 56 -5.63 -7.61 -1.53
N ILE A 57 -5.21 -6.42 -1.96
CA ILE A 57 -6.12 -5.32 -2.31
C ILE A 57 -6.56 -5.42 -3.78
N LEU A 58 -5.74 -6.05 -4.64
CA LEU A 58 -6.11 -6.43 -6.01
C LEU A 58 -7.27 -7.44 -6.02
#